data_AF-A0A444XE07-F1
#
_entry.id   AF-A0A444XE07-F1
#
_cell.length_a   1.000
_cell.length_b   1.000
_cell.length_c   1.000
_cell.angle_alpha   90.00
_cell.angle_beta   90.00
_cell.angle_gamma   90.00
#
_symmetry.space_group_name_H-M   'P 1'
#
loop_
_entity.id
_entity.type
_entity.pdbx_description
1 polymer ?
#
loop_
_entity_poly.entity_id
_entity_poly.type
_entity_poly.pdbx_seq_one_letter_code
_entity_poly.pdbx_strand_id
1 'polypeptide(L)'
;MVDMMEKFFFTKWLQVLYHWLCSNPNLEEVMKWYNGWKELIPEELLANESIRFQINRATYAQQQAVAALGGANANGVHDLSLKEVIEAHAQHHGLLFKIKPGRMHNGHQIYGFSNVSIIIDSLHQKVYAQHEETWSLESLQGLLELHNKSLGKRH
;
A
#
# COMPACT_ATOMS: atom_id res chain seq x y z
N MET A 1 16.62 16.58 9.32
CA MET A 1 16.78 16.23 7.89
C MET A 1 15.46 15.74 7.30
N VAL A 2 14.81 14.76 7.92
CA VAL A 2 13.47 14.26 7.54
C VAL A 2 12.42 15.37 7.44
N ASP A 3 12.22 16.19 8.48
CA ASP A 3 11.24 17.30 8.45
C ASP A 3 11.46 18.29 7.31
N MET A 4 12.72 18.53 6.94
CA MET A 4 13.08 19.44 5.85
C MET A 4 12.73 18.82 4.50
N MET A 5 12.98 17.52 4.33
CA MET A 5 12.58 16.80 3.12
C MET A 5 11.05 16.76 2.99
N GLU A 6 10.33 16.49 4.05
CA GLU A 6 8.85 16.47 4.02
C GLU A 6 8.27 17.83 3.64
N LYS A 7 8.68 18.89 4.34
CA LYS A 7 8.09 20.22 4.18
C LYS A 7 8.49 20.91 2.89
N PHE A 8 9.71 20.69 2.39
CA PHE A 8 10.23 21.46 1.26
C PHE A 8 10.45 20.63 0.00
N PHE A 9 11.04 19.43 0.14
CA PHE A 9 11.34 18.59 -1.02
C PHE A 9 10.10 17.86 -1.52
N PHE A 10 9.47 17.00 -0.70
CA PHE A 10 8.32 16.19 -1.11
C PHE A 10 7.11 17.01 -1.52
N THR A 11 6.89 18.16 -0.86
CA THR A 11 5.82 19.08 -1.24
C THR A 11 5.97 19.55 -2.69
N LYS A 12 7.17 19.97 -3.10
CA LYS A 12 7.43 20.42 -4.48
C LYS A 12 7.51 19.25 -5.46
N TRP A 13 8.13 18.16 -5.05
CA TRP A 13 8.34 16.97 -5.86
C TRP A 13 7.00 16.30 -6.23
N LEU A 14 6.09 16.14 -5.26
CA LEU A 14 4.73 15.65 -5.51
C LEU A 14 3.92 16.60 -6.39
N GLN A 15 4.08 17.92 -6.22
CA GLN A 15 3.40 18.91 -7.03
C GLN A 15 3.81 18.82 -8.51
N VAL A 16 5.11 18.69 -8.79
CA VAL A 16 5.63 18.49 -10.16
C VAL A 16 5.07 17.20 -10.77
N LEU A 17 5.10 16.11 -10.00
CA LEU A 17 4.56 14.82 -10.45
C LEU A 17 3.07 14.93 -10.78
N TYR A 18 2.26 15.53 -9.90
CA TYR A 18 0.83 15.70 -10.13
C TYR A 18 0.54 16.56 -11.36
N HIS A 19 1.24 17.70 -11.50
CA HIS A 19 1.08 18.59 -12.66
C HIS A 19 1.43 17.88 -13.97
N TRP A 20 2.49 17.07 -13.98
CA TRP A 20 2.89 16.31 -15.15
C TRP A 20 1.87 15.21 -15.50
N LEU A 21 1.36 14.49 -14.51
CA LEU A 21 0.34 13.46 -14.69
C LEU A 21 -0.99 14.00 -15.26
N CYS A 22 -1.34 15.26 -14.97
CA CYS A 22 -2.53 15.91 -15.51
C CYS A 22 -2.36 16.47 -16.94
N SER A 23 -1.13 16.57 -17.44
CA SER A 23 -0.80 17.32 -18.69
C SER A 23 -0.54 16.42 -19.90
N ASN A 24 -1.14 15.22 -19.94
CA ASN A 24 -0.90 14.15 -20.93
C ASN A 24 0.50 13.50 -20.80
N PRO A 25 0.74 12.70 -19.75
CA PRO A 25 2.07 12.21 -19.40
C PRO A 25 2.55 11.07 -20.31
N ASN A 26 3.82 11.11 -20.70
CA ASN A 26 4.55 9.91 -21.10
C ASN A 26 4.94 9.13 -19.84
N LEU A 27 4.25 8.03 -19.57
CA LEU A 27 4.44 7.24 -18.35
C LEU A 27 5.87 6.69 -18.21
N GLU A 28 6.56 6.40 -19.32
CA GLU A 28 7.93 5.92 -19.28
C GLU A 28 8.89 6.99 -18.77
N GLU A 29 8.70 8.24 -19.20
CA GLU A 29 9.50 9.39 -18.75
C GLU A 29 9.21 9.73 -17.28
N VAL A 30 7.94 9.67 -16.88
CA VAL A 30 7.54 9.89 -15.49
C VAL A 30 8.16 8.81 -14.58
N MET A 31 8.18 7.55 -15.02
CA MET A 31 8.82 6.45 -14.28
C MET A 31 10.34 6.61 -14.20
N LYS A 32 11.01 6.98 -15.29
CA LYS A 32 12.46 7.27 -15.27
C LYS A 32 12.80 8.42 -14.34
N TRP A 33 12.02 9.51 -14.37
CA TRP A 33 12.20 10.64 -13.48
C TRP A 33 12.00 10.24 -12.02
N TYR A 34 10.91 9.53 -11.70
CA TYR A 34 10.62 9.05 -10.36
C TYR A 34 11.74 8.14 -9.82
N ASN A 35 12.17 7.15 -10.61
CA ASN A 35 13.23 6.22 -10.21
C ASN A 35 14.57 6.93 -10.02
N GLY A 36 14.92 7.87 -10.91
CA GLY A 36 16.13 8.67 -10.76
C GLY A 36 16.15 9.49 -9.47
N TRP A 37 15.02 10.07 -9.05
CA TRP A 37 14.93 10.74 -7.74
C TRP A 37 14.96 9.76 -6.58
N LYS A 38 14.29 8.60 -6.70
CA LYS A 38 14.24 7.57 -5.65
C LYS A 38 15.63 7.01 -5.34
N GLU A 39 16.45 6.76 -6.36
CA GLU A 39 17.83 6.26 -6.20
C GLU A 39 18.76 7.26 -5.50
N LEU A 40 18.45 8.56 -5.57
CA LEU A 40 19.20 9.61 -4.88
C LEU A 40 18.84 9.75 -3.39
N ILE A 41 17.80 9.05 -2.92
CA ILE A 41 17.40 9.09 -1.51
C ILE A 41 18.21 8.02 -0.74
N PRO A 42 19.02 8.41 0.25
CA PRO A 42 19.78 7.47 1.08
C PRO A 42 18.90 6.40 1.75
N GLU A 43 19.41 5.17 1.86
CA GLU A 43 18.69 4.06 2.51
C GLU A 43 18.29 4.38 3.96
N GLU A 44 19.09 5.16 4.67
CA GLU A 44 18.81 5.65 6.03
C GLU A 44 17.54 6.51 6.11
N LEU A 45 17.28 7.28 5.05
CA LEU A 45 16.07 8.08 4.93
C LEU A 45 14.90 7.25 4.40
N LEU A 46 15.16 6.26 3.53
CA LEU A 46 14.15 5.29 3.10
C LEU A 46 13.69 4.38 4.24
N ALA A 47 14.49 4.17 5.29
CA ALA A 47 14.07 3.44 6.49
C ALA A 47 13.07 4.24 7.35
N ASN A 48 12.95 5.56 7.15
CA ASN A 48 12.04 6.40 7.90
C ASN A 48 10.59 6.27 7.38
N GLU A 49 9.64 6.00 8.28
CA GLU A 49 8.23 5.76 7.93
C GLU A 49 7.58 6.93 7.20
N SER A 50 7.88 8.17 7.60
CA SER A 50 7.28 9.36 7.01
C SER A 50 7.81 9.61 5.59
N ILE A 51 9.10 9.36 5.35
CA ILE A 51 9.69 9.41 4.00
C ILE A 51 9.08 8.33 3.10
N ARG A 52 8.93 7.09 3.61
CA ARG A 52 8.25 6.00 2.88
C ARG A 52 6.82 6.37 2.53
N PHE A 53 6.11 7.00 3.45
CA PHE A 53 4.75 7.46 3.22
C PHE A 53 4.67 8.46 2.05
N GLN A 54 5.59 9.42 1.95
CA GLN A 54 5.61 10.37 0.83
C GLN A 54 5.92 9.69 -0.51
N ILE A 55 6.85 8.73 -0.53
CA ILE A 55 7.18 7.94 -1.73
C ILE A 55 5.96 7.13 -2.19
N ASN A 56 5.27 6.47 -1.25
CA ASN A 56 4.08 5.68 -1.55
C ASN A 56 2.94 6.53 -2.13
N ARG A 57 2.78 7.78 -1.68
CA ARG A 57 1.79 8.72 -2.26
C ARG A 57 2.09 9.02 -3.73
N ALA A 58 3.34 9.18 -4.11
CA ALA A 58 3.73 9.37 -5.51
C ALA A 58 3.46 8.12 -6.35
N THR A 59 3.81 6.95 -5.85
CA THR A 59 3.54 5.67 -6.54
C THR A 59 2.05 5.48 -6.78
N TYR A 60 1.22 5.78 -5.78
CA TYR A 60 -0.23 5.70 -5.89
C TYR A 60 -0.81 6.68 -6.92
N ALA A 61 -0.29 7.91 -6.98
CA ALA A 61 -0.69 8.89 -7.98
C ALA A 61 -0.36 8.44 -9.41
N GLN A 62 0.81 7.82 -9.61
CA GLN A 62 1.19 7.24 -10.90
C GLN A 62 0.27 6.07 -11.30
N GLN A 63 -0.03 5.16 -10.37
CA GLN A 63 -0.93 4.02 -10.61
C GLN A 63 -2.35 4.48 -10.99
N GLN A 64 -2.87 5.52 -10.32
CA GLN A 64 -4.15 6.11 -10.71
C GLN A 64 -4.12 6.72 -12.12
N ALA A 65 -3.05 7.41 -12.49
CA ALA A 65 -2.91 7.96 -13.83
C ALA A 65 -2.85 6.86 -14.90
N VAL A 66 -2.14 5.77 -14.63
CA VAL A 66 -2.06 4.60 -15.52
C VAL A 66 -3.43 3.94 -15.69
N ALA A 67 -4.18 3.77 -14.60
CA ALA A 67 -5.53 3.20 -14.60
C ALA A 67 -6.53 4.11 -15.34
N ALA A 68 -6.45 5.43 -15.15
CA ALA A 68 -7.29 6.42 -15.82
C ALA A 68 -7.05 6.48 -17.34
N LEU A 69 -5.85 6.13 -17.79
CA LEU A 69 -5.46 6.10 -19.21
C LEU A 69 -5.75 4.75 -19.90
N GLY A 70 -6.44 3.81 -19.22
CA GLY A 70 -6.88 2.54 -19.82
C GLY A 70 -5.78 1.47 -19.98
N GLY A 71 -4.63 1.65 -19.35
CA GLY A 71 -3.48 0.76 -19.46
C GLY A 71 -3.47 -0.35 -18.41
N ALA A 72 -4.18 -1.45 -18.67
CA ALA A 72 -3.95 -2.71 -17.96
C ALA A 72 -2.68 -3.40 -18.47
N ASN A 73 -1.50 -2.88 -18.10
CA ASN A 73 -0.20 -3.58 -17.99
C ASN A 73 0.94 -2.57 -17.93
N ALA A 74 1.64 -2.50 -16.79
CA ALA A 74 2.99 -1.95 -16.72
C ALA A 74 3.78 -2.76 -15.68
N ASN A 75 4.34 -3.87 -16.15
CA ASN A 75 5.28 -4.69 -15.39
C ASN A 75 6.59 -3.93 -15.17
N GLY A 76 7.04 -3.93 -13.91
CA GLY A 76 8.42 -3.65 -13.51
C GLY A 76 8.67 -2.21 -13.09
N VAL A 77 8.36 -1.87 -11.83
CA VAL A 77 9.35 -1.51 -10.79
C VAL A 77 8.56 -1.37 -9.46
N HIS A 78 8.70 -2.41 -8.63
CA HIS A 78 8.02 -2.72 -7.36
C HIS A 78 6.56 -3.15 -7.43
N ASP A 79 6.41 -4.45 -7.66
CA ASP A 79 5.35 -5.30 -7.10
C ASP A 79 5.09 -4.83 -5.65
N LEU A 80 3.99 -4.09 -5.43
CA LEU A 80 3.56 -3.78 -4.07
C LEU A 80 3.37 -5.12 -3.39
N SER A 81 4.09 -5.36 -2.29
CA SER A 81 3.86 -6.59 -1.54
C SER A 81 2.38 -6.62 -1.16
N LEU A 82 1.72 -7.78 -1.26
CA LEU A 82 0.29 -7.88 -0.93
C LEU A 82 -0.03 -7.27 0.45
N LYS A 83 0.93 -7.33 1.39
CA LYS A 83 0.86 -6.61 2.66
C LYS A 83 0.64 -5.10 2.51
N GLU A 84 1.43 -4.43 1.67
CA GLU A 84 1.32 -2.99 1.44
C GLU A 84 0.00 -2.64 0.75
N VAL A 85 -0.48 -3.47 -0.17
CA VAL A 85 -1.80 -3.29 -0.80
C VAL A 85 -2.92 -3.36 0.24
N ILE A 86 -2.88 -4.36 1.12
CA ILE A 86 -3.87 -4.53 2.21
C ILE A 86 -3.80 -3.37 3.20
N GLU A 87 -2.59 -2.92 3.54
CA GLU A 87 -2.36 -1.82 4.47
C GLU A 87 -2.90 -0.49 3.91
N ALA A 88 -2.60 -0.18 2.65
CA ALA A 88 -3.14 1.00 1.97
C ALA A 88 -4.68 0.94 1.87
N HIS A 89 -5.23 -0.24 1.56
CA HIS A 89 -6.67 -0.44 1.51
C HIS A 89 -7.33 -0.22 2.89
N ALA A 90 -6.73 -0.74 3.97
CA ALA A 90 -7.21 -0.50 5.32
C ALA A 90 -7.24 1.01 5.64
N GLN A 91 -6.12 1.71 5.39
CA GLN A 91 -5.99 3.14 5.66
C GLN A 91 -7.00 3.98 4.86
N HIS A 92 -7.24 3.63 3.58
CA HIS A 92 -8.22 4.30 2.73
C HIS A 92 -9.64 4.24 3.31
N HIS A 93 -10.00 3.14 3.97
CA HIS A 93 -11.30 2.95 4.63
C HIS A 93 -11.30 3.37 6.11
N GLY A 94 -10.26 4.07 6.59
CA GLY A 94 -10.16 4.50 7.99
C GLY A 94 -9.93 3.35 8.97
N LEU A 95 -9.43 2.21 8.50
CA LEU A 95 -9.19 1.00 9.28
C LEU A 95 -7.70 0.87 9.63
N LEU A 96 -7.44 0.24 10.77
CA LEU A 96 -6.08 -0.01 11.24
C LEU A 96 -5.57 -1.35 10.70
N PHE A 97 -4.40 -1.36 10.08
CA PHE A 97 -3.65 -2.58 9.77
C PHE A 97 -2.48 -2.73 10.74
N LYS A 98 -2.43 -3.82 11.51
CA LYS A 98 -1.36 -4.04 12.49
C LYS A 98 -0.95 -5.49 12.63
N ILE A 99 0.32 -5.73 12.92
CA ILE A 99 0.79 -7.05 13.35
C ILE A 99 0.15 -7.45 14.69
N LYS A 100 -0.12 -8.74 14.91
CA LYS A 100 -0.49 -9.30 16.22
C LYS A 100 0.73 -10.06 16.78
N PRO A 101 1.57 -9.41 17.62
CA PRO A 101 2.83 -9.99 18.08
C PRO A 101 2.62 -11.34 18.78
N GLY A 102 3.52 -12.29 18.53
CA GLY A 102 3.48 -13.64 19.12
C GLY A 102 2.35 -14.53 18.60
N ARG A 103 1.57 -14.08 17.61
CA ARG A 103 0.52 -14.88 16.97
C ARG A 103 0.94 -15.31 15.57
N MET A 104 1.06 -16.62 15.42
CA MET A 104 1.43 -17.31 14.18
C MET A 104 0.39 -18.38 13.87
N HIS A 105 0.20 -18.70 12.60
CA HIS A 105 -0.60 -19.84 12.16
C HIS A 105 0.04 -20.45 10.92
N ASN A 106 0.32 -21.76 10.96
CA ASN A 106 1.03 -22.50 9.91
C ASN A 106 2.35 -21.83 9.46
N GLY A 107 3.08 -21.22 10.39
CA GLY A 107 4.33 -20.51 10.08
C GLY A 107 4.15 -19.10 9.50
N HIS A 108 2.92 -18.65 9.26
CA HIS A 108 2.63 -17.29 8.82
C HIS A 108 2.29 -16.37 10.01
N GLN A 109 2.74 -15.12 9.91
CA GLN A 109 2.40 -14.06 10.85
C GLN A 109 0.92 -13.68 10.72
N ILE A 110 0.24 -13.55 11.87
CA ILE A 110 -1.13 -13.03 11.91
C ILE A 110 -1.10 -11.51 12.00
N TYR A 111 -1.86 -10.87 11.10
CA TYR A 111 -2.13 -9.45 11.09
C TYR A 111 -3.59 -9.18 11.50
N GLY A 112 -3.88 -7.97 11.93
CA GLY A 112 -5.21 -7.45 12.15
C GLY A 112 -5.55 -6.45 11.04
N PHE A 113 -6.61 -6.75 10.29
CA PHE A 113 -7.32 -5.79 9.45
C PHE A 113 -8.51 -5.28 10.27
N SER A 114 -8.30 -4.19 10.99
CA SER A 114 -9.17 -3.73 12.07
C SER A 114 -9.40 -4.83 13.12
N ASN A 115 -10.59 -5.42 13.14
CA ASN A 115 -10.99 -6.51 14.02
C ASN A 115 -10.93 -7.90 13.36
N VAL A 116 -10.65 -7.98 12.06
CA VAL A 116 -10.47 -9.25 11.33
C VAL A 116 -9.03 -9.71 11.46
N SER A 117 -8.80 -10.97 11.86
CA SER A 117 -7.46 -11.57 11.79
C SER A 117 -7.19 -12.05 10.38
N ILE A 118 -6.02 -11.74 9.83
CA ILE A 118 -5.62 -12.18 8.50
C ILE A 118 -4.21 -12.78 8.49
N ILE A 119 -3.94 -13.60 7.50
CA ILE A 119 -2.62 -14.15 7.15
C ILE A 119 -2.34 -13.78 5.70
N ILE A 120 -1.08 -13.45 5.43
CA ILE A 120 -0.62 -13.15 4.08
C ILE A 120 0.35 -14.24 3.66
N ASP A 121 0.01 -14.88 2.54
CA ASP A 121 0.86 -15.79 1.82
C ASP A 121 1.60 -15.01 0.74
N SER A 122 2.81 -14.58 1.08
CA SER A 122 3.67 -13.80 0.17
C SER A 122 4.17 -14.61 -1.02
N LEU A 123 4.18 -15.95 -0.94
CA LEU A 123 4.65 -16.80 -2.04
C LEU A 123 3.59 -16.86 -3.14
N HIS A 124 2.33 -17.05 -2.75
CA HIS A 124 1.21 -17.16 -3.69
C HIS A 124 0.42 -15.87 -3.87
N GLN A 125 0.83 -14.77 -3.23
CA GLN A 125 0.14 -13.47 -3.22
C GLN A 125 -1.35 -13.63 -2.86
N LYS A 126 -1.62 -14.35 -1.77
CA LYS A 126 -2.98 -14.62 -1.26
C LYS A 126 -3.14 -14.10 0.16
N VAL A 127 -4.35 -13.65 0.48
CA VAL A 127 -4.73 -13.27 1.84
C VAL A 127 -5.82 -14.18 2.36
N TYR A 128 -5.63 -14.68 3.58
CA TYR A 128 -6.61 -15.51 4.25
C TYR A 128 -7.16 -14.76 5.46
N ALA A 129 -8.47 -14.74 5.63
CA ALA A 129 -9.10 -14.20 6.83
C ALA A 129 -9.58 -15.30 7.75
N GLN A 130 -9.53 -15.03 9.05
CA GLN A 130 -10.07 -15.92 10.05
C GLN A 130 -11.59 -15.75 10.15
N HIS A 131 -12.31 -16.86 9.96
CA HIS A 131 -13.75 -16.97 10.06
C HIS A 131 -14.10 -18.06 11.09
N GLU A 132 -14.58 -17.64 12.26
CA GLU A 132 -14.81 -18.52 13.41
C GLU A 132 -13.52 -19.27 13.79
N GLU A 133 -13.40 -20.55 13.47
CA GLU A 133 -12.20 -21.37 13.69
C GLU A 133 -11.46 -21.77 12.40
N THR A 134 -11.91 -21.27 11.25
CA THR A 134 -11.36 -21.62 9.92
C THR A 134 -10.70 -20.43 9.25
N TRP A 135 -9.82 -20.69 8.29
CA TRP A 135 -9.16 -19.66 7.47
C TRP A 135 -9.66 -19.80 6.03
N SER A 136 -10.29 -18.75 5.50
CA SER A 136 -10.78 -18.70 4.12
C SER A 136 -9.93 -17.75 3.29
N LEU A 137 -9.69 -18.11 2.02
CA LEU A 137 -9.09 -17.20 1.04
C LEU A 137 -10.05 -16.04 0.81
N GLU A 138 -9.56 -14.81 0.93
CA GLU A 138 -10.38 -13.60 0.80
C GLU A 138 -9.82 -12.60 -0.22
N SER A 139 -10.69 -11.71 -0.67
CA SER A 139 -10.32 -10.51 -1.43
C SER A 139 -10.26 -9.29 -0.50
N LEU A 140 -9.67 -8.19 -0.95
CA LEU A 140 -9.66 -6.91 -0.20
C LEU A 140 -11.08 -6.46 0.17
N GLN A 141 -12.00 -6.56 -0.79
CA GLN A 141 -13.42 -6.27 -0.57
C GLN A 141 -14.05 -7.22 0.45
N GLY A 142 -13.70 -8.51 0.38
CA GLY A 142 -14.10 -9.51 1.38
C GLY A 142 -13.68 -9.10 2.78
N LEU A 143 -12.45 -8.63 2.98
CA LEU A 143 -11.97 -8.16 4.30
C LEU A 143 -12.82 -7.02 4.87
N LEU A 144 -13.28 -6.08 4.03
CA LEU A 144 -14.21 -5.01 4.46
C LEU A 144 -15.57 -5.56 4.86
N GLU A 145 -16.11 -6.51 4.10
CA GLU A 145 -17.38 -7.15 4.43
C GLU A 145 -17.31 -7.90 5.76
N LEU A 146 -16.19 -8.60 6.00
CA LEU A 146 -15.92 -9.27 7.27
C LEU A 146 -15.84 -8.29 8.43
N HIS A 147 -15.15 -7.17 8.23
CA HIS A 147 -15.12 -6.08 9.20
C HIS A 147 -16.54 -5.60 9.52
N ASN A 148 -17.35 -5.29 8.52
CA ASN A 148 -18.72 -4.81 8.72
C ASN A 148 -19.62 -5.84 9.42
N LYS A 149 -19.55 -7.12 9.01
CA LYS A 149 -20.31 -8.22 9.64
C LYS A 149 -19.96 -8.40 11.12
N SER A 150 -18.69 -8.25 11.46
CA SER A 150 -18.23 -8.39 12.85
C SER A 150 -18.64 -7.20 13.75
N LEU A 151 -18.99 -6.05 13.17
CA LEU A 151 -19.64 -4.95 13.91
C LEU A 151 -21.11 -5.27 14.20
N GLY A 152 -21.83 -5.89 13.26
CA GLY A 152 -23.24 -6.26 13.42
C GLY A 152 -23.50 -7.35 14.47
N LYS A 153 -22.51 -8.20 14.78
CA LYS A 153 -22.60 -9.24 15.83
C LYS A 153 -22.44 -8.69 17.27
N ARG A 154 -22.16 -7.39 17.45
CA ARG A 154 -21.95 -6.76 18.77
C ARG A 154 -23.22 -6.15 19.38
N HIS A 155 -24.39 -6.45 18.82
CA HIS A 155 -25.68 -5.94 19.29
C HIS A 155 -26.59 -7.04 19.81
#